data_AF-K0EQM5-F1
#
_entry.id   AF-K0EQM5-F1
#
_cell.length_a   1.000
_cell.length_b   1.000
_cell.length_c   1.000
_cell.angle_alpha   90.00
_cell.angle_beta   90.00
_cell.angle_gamma   90.00
#
_symmetry.space_group_name_H-M   'P 1'
#
loop_
_entity.id
_entity.type
_entity.pdbx_description
1 polymer ?
#
loop_
_entity_poly.entity_id
_entity_poly.type
_entity_poly.pdbx_seq_one_letter_code
_entity_poly.pdbx_strand_id
1 'polypeptide(L)'
;MALQPVVKRSVSGDVFEQIVADVLSGELAPGATLPSERQLAEALGVSRPAVREALQRLAAAGLVSVRQGDATTVLDYRRGAGLEVLPRLLVQAGELDPAVARSILEARLHNGPKVAELAAARSPRAHTEPDAAPYADGTATTTPSADRSGRTTPTSTSSATDKGDTSHTESAETTPPSGTTASSTTTPGATTPGATTSDRSASGTTTFGTTPSDTTTPDKTASGTAVSGATTSGTNDFGATTSGATTSGATTSGATTSGTTTSGATTSGTTTSGTTTSGAAASSARPSGGTATTADTGPAIFDALLASVEALAAEGDPVVRQRLALDFWDHVVDAADSIVFRLMFNMLRAAYEPALVALAPIMSAEVGNVGAYRELAAAIVAGRPQEAAETARALLEPATTALIEVLGGH
;
A
#
# COMPACT_ATOMS: atom_id res chain seq x y z
N MET A 1 -14.67 30.18 -18.35
CA MET A 1 -13.49 29.41 -18.80
C MET A 1 -12.73 29.01 -17.54
N ALA A 2 -12.82 27.75 -17.10
CA ALA A 2 -12.08 27.29 -15.93
C ALA A 2 -10.62 27.01 -16.36
N LEU A 3 -9.65 27.67 -15.71
CA LEU A 3 -8.23 27.41 -15.96
C LEU A 3 -7.87 26.03 -15.38
N GLN A 4 -7.22 25.17 -16.17
CA GLN A 4 -6.66 23.92 -15.66
C GLN A 4 -5.29 24.19 -15.00
N PRO A 5 -4.99 23.60 -13.84
CA PRO A 5 -3.69 23.76 -13.20
C PRO A 5 -2.57 23.18 -14.08
N VAL A 6 -1.51 23.96 -14.28
CA VAL A 6 -0.29 23.47 -14.96
C VAL A 6 0.52 22.68 -13.95
N VAL A 7 0.68 21.37 -14.19
CA VAL A 7 1.62 20.53 -13.44
C VAL A 7 3.04 20.94 -13.84
N LYS A 8 3.73 21.69 -12.99
CA LYS A 8 5.13 22.05 -13.21
C LYS A 8 6.00 20.81 -12.99
N ARG A 9 6.72 20.34 -14.01
CA ARG A 9 7.80 19.36 -13.80
C ARG A 9 8.89 20.02 -12.97
N SER A 10 9.42 19.32 -11.97
CA SER A 10 10.57 19.79 -11.23
C SER A 10 11.85 19.44 -11.98
N VAL A 11 12.81 20.35 -11.98
CA VAL A 11 14.13 20.11 -12.59
C VAL A 11 14.82 18.90 -11.94
N SER A 12 14.69 18.74 -10.62
CA SER A 12 15.16 17.55 -9.89
C SER A 12 14.47 16.26 -10.37
N GLY A 13 13.18 16.34 -10.73
CA GLY A 13 12.40 15.24 -11.27
C GLY A 13 12.88 14.82 -12.65
N ASP A 14 13.12 15.78 -13.55
CA ASP A 14 13.65 15.47 -14.89
C ASP A 14 15.06 14.86 -14.81
N VAL A 15 15.93 15.39 -13.92
CA VAL A 15 17.26 14.81 -13.65
C VAL A 15 17.16 13.39 -13.10
N PHE A 16 16.23 13.15 -12.18
CA PHE A 16 15.96 11.83 -11.63
C PHE A 16 15.53 10.86 -12.74
N GLU A 17 14.50 11.19 -13.52
CA GLU A 17 13.99 10.29 -14.56
C GLU A 17 15.04 10.00 -15.65
N GLN A 18 15.89 10.98 -16.00
CA GLN A 18 16.98 10.76 -16.94
C GLN A 18 17.99 9.73 -16.41
N ILE A 19 18.50 9.92 -15.19
CA ILE A 19 19.49 8.98 -14.63
C ILE A 19 18.86 7.61 -14.39
N VAL A 20 17.58 7.53 -13.98
CA VAL A 20 16.89 6.24 -13.85
C VAL A 20 16.82 5.53 -15.20
N ALA A 21 16.45 6.23 -16.27
CA ALA A 21 16.38 5.64 -17.61
C ALA A 21 17.75 5.06 -18.03
N ASP A 22 18.84 5.80 -17.82
CA ASP A 22 20.19 5.37 -18.17
C ASP A 22 20.65 4.15 -17.34
N VAL A 23 20.27 4.07 -16.05
CA VAL A 23 20.58 2.92 -15.18
C VAL A 23 19.76 1.67 -15.58
N LEU A 24 18.47 1.84 -15.89
CA LEU A 24 17.60 0.71 -16.23
C LEU A 24 17.85 0.18 -17.66
N SER A 25 18.22 1.06 -18.60
CA SER A 25 18.62 0.67 -19.97
C SER A 25 19.99 -0.02 -20.01
N GLY A 26 20.82 0.19 -18.99
CA GLY A 26 22.18 -0.34 -18.88
C GLY A 26 23.26 0.56 -19.49
N GLU A 27 22.92 1.76 -19.98
CA GLU A 27 23.91 2.77 -20.38
C GLU A 27 24.84 3.14 -19.20
N LEU A 28 24.27 3.22 -18.00
CA LEU A 28 25.00 3.29 -16.74
C LEU A 28 25.07 1.90 -16.10
N ALA A 29 26.14 1.16 -16.40
CA ALA A 29 26.34 -0.19 -15.89
C ALA A 29 26.46 -0.23 -14.34
N PRO A 30 25.96 -1.30 -13.67
CA PRO A 30 26.19 -1.51 -12.25
C PRO A 30 27.69 -1.47 -11.90
N GLY A 31 28.03 -0.75 -10.84
CA GLY A 31 29.41 -0.50 -10.42
C GLY A 31 30.08 0.71 -11.09
N ALA A 32 29.48 1.31 -12.12
CA ALA A 32 29.98 2.54 -12.70
C ALA A 32 29.90 3.70 -11.69
N THR A 33 30.86 4.62 -11.79
CA THR A 33 30.92 5.80 -10.95
C THR A 33 30.32 6.99 -11.68
N LEU A 34 29.30 7.61 -11.10
CA LEU A 34 28.72 8.85 -11.60
C LEU A 34 29.69 10.03 -11.38
N PRO A 35 29.69 11.04 -12.28
CA PRO A 35 30.42 12.27 -12.07
C PRO A 35 30.02 12.95 -10.75
N SER A 36 30.90 13.78 -10.20
CA SER A 36 30.60 14.53 -8.96
C SER A 36 29.34 15.41 -9.12
N GLU A 37 28.64 15.74 -8.02
CA GLU A 37 27.45 16.64 -8.04
C GLU A 37 27.71 17.92 -8.84
N ARG A 38 28.93 18.47 -8.75
CA ARG A 38 29.33 19.67 -9.48
C ARG A 38 29.39 19.41 -10.99
N GLN A 39 30.04 18.32 -11.41
CA GLN A 39 30.14 17.96 -12.82
C GLN A 39 28.79 17.58 -13.42
N LEU A 40 27.94 16.86 -12.68
CA LEU A 40 26.57 16.56 -13.10
C LEU A 40 25.75 17.83 -13.27
N ALA A 41 25.83 18.76 -12.32
CA ALA A 41 25.12 20.05 -12.42
C ALA A 41 25.57 20.86 -13.65
N GLU A 42 26.88 20.91 -13.91
CA GLU A 42 27.45 21.57 -15.09
C GLU A 42 27.03 20.89 -16.40
N ALA A 43 27.09 19.56 -16.46
CA ALA A 43 26.74 18.78 -17.66
C ALA A 43 25.24 18.85 -18.00
N LEU A 44 24.37 18.83 -16.98
CA LEU A 44 22.92 18.87 -17.14
C LEU A 44 22.37 20.31 -17.24
N GLY A 45 23.18 21.33 -16.97
CA GLY A 45 22.76 22.73 -16.97
C GLY A 45 21.77 23.07 -15.85
N VAL A 46 21.85 22.38 -14.71
CA VAL A 46 20.92 22.51 -13.57
C VAL A 46 21.64 22.99 -12.30
N SER A 47 20.87 23.35 -11.27
CA SER A 47 21.45 23.73 -9.99
C SER A 47 21.96 22.51 -9.21
N ARG A 48 23.06 22.69 -8.45
CA ARG A 48 23.59 21.63 -7.58
C ARG A 48 22.58 21.07 -6.57
N PRO A 49 21.71 21.89 -5.93
CA PRO A 49 20.65 21.36 -5.08
C PRO A 49 19.67 20.42 -5.80
N ALA A 50 19.30 20.72 -7.05
CA ALA A 50 18.42 19.86 -7.84
C ALA A 50 19.07 18.50 -8.14
N VAL A 51 20.37 18.48 -8.46
CA VAL A 51 21.14 17.22 -8.63
C VAL A 51 21.18 16.45 -7.32
N ARG A 52 21.46 17.11 -6.19
CA ARG A 52 21.51 16.45 -4.88
C ARG A 52 20.18 15.80 -4.52
N GLU A 53 19.07 16.49 -4.75
CA GLU A 53 17.73 15.95 -4.52
C GLU A 53 17.46 14.73 -5.41
N ALA A 54 17.82 14.80 -6.70
CA ALA A 54 17.69 13.67 -7.61
C ALA A 54 18.53 12.46 -7.16
N LEU A 55 19.79 12.67 -6.77
CA LEU A 55 20.68 11.62 -6.26
C LEU A 55 20.18 11.01 -4.94
N GLN A 56 19.61 11.81 -4.04
CA GLN A 56 18.99 11.31 -2.82
C GLN A 56 17.78 10.40 -3.12
N ARG A 57 16.95 10.79 -4.09
CA ARG A 57 15.82 9.97 -4.56
C ARG A 57 16.29 8.68 -5.23
N LEU A 58 17.33 8.73 -6.05
CA LEU A 58 17.95 7.54 -6.66
C LEU A 58 18.51 6.58 -5.60
N ALA A 59 19.14 7.12 -4.54
CA ALA A 59 19.66 6.33 -3.44
C ALA A 59 18.53 5.68 -2.63
N ALA A 60 17.44 6.41 -2.38
CA ALA A 60 16.24 5.87 -1.73
C ALA A 60 15.57 4.75 -2.53
N ALA A 61 15.62 4.81 -3.87
CA ALA A 61 15.12 3.77 -4.77
C ALA A 61 16.10 2.59 -4.97
N GLY A 62 17.27 2.58 -4.28
CA GLY A 62 18.25 1.51 -4.39
C GLY A 62 19.01 1.45 -5.72
N LEU A 63 18.99 2.52 -6.52
CA LEU A 63 19.63 2.58 -7.84
C LEU A 63 21.08 3.08 -7.79
N VAL A 64 21.43 3.86 -6.76
CA VAL A 64 22.80 4.36 -6.55
C VAL A 64 23.18 4.31 -5.08
N SER A 65 24.49 4.26 -4.79
CA SER A 65 25.04 4.45 -3.44
C SER A 65 25.79 5.77 -3.37
N VAL A 66 25.35 6.65 -2.47
CA VAL A 66 26.01 7.93 -2.18
C VAL A 66 26.78 7.79 -0.86
N ARG A 67 28.11 7.87 -0.91
CA ARG A 67 28.99 7.87 0.26
C ARG A 67 29.51 9.29 0.51
N GLN A 68 29.51 9.75 1.76
CA GLN A 68 29.99 11.11 2.09
C GLN A 68 31.46 11.28 1.71
N GLY A 69 31.76 12.24 0.83
CA GLY A 69 33.12 12.55 0.37
C GLY A 69 33.66 11.62 -0.73
N ASP A 70 32.95 10.55 -1.03
CA ASP A 70 33.30 9.58 -2.07
C ASP A 70 32.45 9.78 -3.33
N ALA A 71 32.80 9.05 -4.39
CA ALA A 71 32.04 9.08 -5.63
C ALA A 71 30.71 8.30 -5.51
N THR A 72 29.71 8.71 -6.28
CA THR A 72 28.42 8.01 -6.32
C THR A 72 28.52 6.82 -7.25
N THR A 73 28.15 5.62 -6.80
CA THR A 73 28.27 4.38 -7.58
C THR A 73 26.89 3.84 -7.94
N VAL A 74 26.72 3.42 -9.19
CA VAL A 74 25.50 2.77 -9.69
C VAL A 74 25.37 1.38 -9.09
N LEU A 75 24.19 1.03 -8.59
CA LEU A 75 23.90 -0.28 -8.01
C LEU A 75 23.24 -1.20 -9.04
N ASP A 76 23.34 -2.51 -8.82
CA ASP A 76 22.55 -3.49 -9.56
C ASP A 76 21.10 -3.43 -9.06
N TYR A 77 20.20 -2.86 -9.87
CA TYR A 77 18.80 -2.70 -9.50
C TYR A 77 18.12 -4.05 -9.18
N ARG A 78 18.57 -5.17 -9.77
CA ARG A 78 18.02 -6.50 -9.50
C ARG A 78 18.34 -7.00 -8.09
N ARG A 79 19.31 -6.37 -7.40
CA ARG A 79 19.73 -6.71 -6.04
C ARG A 79 19.35 -5.65 -5.01
N GLY A 80 19.27 -4.38 -5.43
CA GLY A 80 19.12 -3.24 -4.52
C GLY A 80 17.78 -2.50 -4.59
N ALA A 81 17.10 -2.51 -5.75
CA ALA A 81 15.84 -1.79 -5.92
C ALA A 81 14.64 -2.65 -5.50
N GLY A 82 13.57 -2.02 -5.01
CA GLY A 82 12.31 -2.68 -4.72
C GLY A 82 11.37 -2.75 -5.93
N LEU A 83 10.14 -3.21 -5.71
CA LEU A 83 9.11 -3.34 -6.76
C LEU A 83 8.66 -1.98 -7.33
N GLU A 84 8.98 -0.86 -6.68
CA GLU A 84 8.66 0.50 -7.11
C GLU A 84 9.33 0.92 -8.44
N VAL A 85 10.37 0.21 -8.89
CA VAL A 85 10.97 0.45 -10.22
C VAL A 85 10.22 -0.28 -11.34
N LEU A 86 9.30 -1.21 -11.02
CA LEU A 86 8.57 -1.98 -12.02
C LEU A 86 7.87 -1.13 -13.10
N PRO A 87 7.17 -0.02 -12.79
CA PRO A 87 6.54 0.80 -13.83
C PRO A 87 7.55 1.30 -14.88
N ARG A 88 8.78 1.60 -14.46
CA ARG A 88 9.87 2.09 -15.34
C ARG A 88 10.58 0.96 -16.09
N LEU A 89 10.64 -0.24 -15.50
CA LEU A 89 11.12 -1.42 -16.20
C LEU A 89 10.11 -1.89 -17.26
N LEU A 90 8.81 -1.83 -16.95
CA LEU A 90 7.73 -2.25 -17.84
C LEU A 90 7.63 -1.35 -19.07
N VAL A 91 7.81 -0.03 -18.91
CA VAL A 91 7.78 0.92 -20.01
C VAL A 91 9.09 1.68 -20.09
N GLN A 92 9.88 1.40 -21.12
CA GLN A 92 11.16 2.05 -21.39
C GLN A 92 11.09 2.77 -22.72
N ALA A 93 11.49 4.05 -22.76
CA ALA A 93 11.41 4.90 -23.97
C ALA A 93 10.01 4.94 -24.63
N GLY A 94 8.94 4.69 -23.87
CA GLY A 94 7.56 4.64 -24.37
C GLY A 94 7.13 3.30 -24.95
N GLU A 95 8.01 2.30 -24.96
CA GLU A 95 7.72 0.93 -25.40
C GLU A 95 7.59 -0.01 -24.20
N LEU A 96 6.71 -1.01 -24.34
CA LEU A 96 6.49 -2.02 -23.32
C LEU A 96 7.56 -3.11 -23.43
N ASP A 97 8.27 -3.40 -22.34
CA ASP A 97 9.23 -4.52 -22.28
C ASP A 97 8.46 -5.85 -22.11
N PRO A 98 8.46 -6.74 -23.13
CA PRO A 98 7.69 -7.97 -23.10
C PRO A 98 8.20 -8.98 -22.05
N ALA A 99 9.49 -8.95 -21.72
CA ALA A 99 10.06 -9.83 -20.71
C ALA A 99 9.58 -9.43 -19.31
N VAL A 100 9.58 -8.12 -19.02
CA VAL A 100 9.07 -7.59 -17.74
C VAL A 100 7.56 -7.81 -17.63
N ALA A 101 6.81 -7.54 -18.70
CA ALA A 101 5.38 -7.79 -18.74
C ALA A 101 5.04 -9.27 -18.49
N ARG A 102 5.78 -10.20 -19.13
CA ARG A 102 5.65 -11.65 -18.86
C ARG A 102 5.88 -11.97 -17.38
N SER A 103 6.97 -11.47 -16.78
CA SER A 103 7.24 -11.70 -15.36
C SER A 103 6.15 -11.16 -14.43
N ILE A 104 5.56 -10.00 -14.75
CA ILE A 104 4.42 -9.44 -14.00
C ILE A 104 3.19 -10.35 -14.10
N LEU A 105 2.89 -10.86 -15.31
CA LEU A 105 1.74 -11.73 -15.55
C LEU A 105 1.91 -13.11 -14.89
N GLU A 106 3.11 -13.68 -14.92
CA GLU A 106 3.44 -14.91 -14.20
C GLU A 106 3.23 -14.75 -12.69
N ALA A 107 3.72 -13.64 -12.12
CA ALA A 107 3.52 -13.32 -10.70
C ALA A 107 2.03 -13.14 -10.36
N ARG A 108 1.26 -12.49 -11.25
CA ARG A 108 -0.19 -12.31 -11.10
C ARG A 108 -0.92 -13.64 -11.07
N LEU A 109 -0.63 -14.55 -12.01
CA LEU A 109 -1.28 -15.87 -12.09
C LEU A 109 -0.93 -16.76 -10.90
N HIS A 110 0.26 -16.62 -10.33
CA HIS A 110 0.65 -17.37 -9.14
C HIS A 110 0.06 -16.79 -7.84
N ASN A 111 0.15 -15.48 -7.66
CA ASN A 111 -0.25 -14.82 -6.43
C ASN A 111 -1.78 -14.69 -6.30
N GLY A 112 -2.48 -14.36 -7.38
CA GLY A 112 -3.94 -14.13 -7.38
C GLY A 112 -4.74 -15.26 -6.71
N PRO A 113 -4.56 -16.53 -7.13
CA PRO A 113 -5.18 -17.69 -6.50
C PRO A 113 -4.86 -17.82 -5.00
N LYS A 114 -3.62 -17.53 -4.59
CA LYS A 114 -3.22 -17.62 -3.18
C LYS A 114 -3.86 -16.52 -2.33
N VAL A 115 -3.96 -15.32 -2.87
CA VAL A 115 -4.66 -14.21 -2.19
C VAL A 115 -6.15 -14.55 -2.02
N ALA A 116 -6.80 -15.07 -3.06
CA ALA A 116 -8.18 -15.53 -2.98
C ALA A 116 -8.39 -16.67 -1.96
N GLU A 117 -7.49 -17.66 -1.94
CA GLU A 117 -7.47 -18.74 -0.94
C GLU A 117 -7.43 -18.18 0.49
N LEU A 118 -6.53 -17.23 0.75
CA LEU A 118 -6.37 -16.60 2.06
C LEU A 118 -7.59 -15.74 2.43
N ALA A 119 -8.15 -15.00 1.47
CA ALA A 119 -9.37 -14.21 1.66
C ALA A 119 -10.55 -15.09 2.10
N ALA A 120 -10.72 -16.24 1.44
CA ALA A 120 -11.74 -17.22 1.81
C ALA A 120 -11.46 -17.84 3.18
N ALA A 121 -10.22 -18.27 3.45
CA ALA A 121 -9.85 -18.88 4.72
C ALA A 121 -10.04 -17.95 5.94
N ARG A 122 -10.02 -16.63 5.72
CA ARG A 122 -10.20 -15.59 6.74
C ARG A 122 -11.61 -15.02 6.76
N SER A 123 -12.51 -15.54 5.93
CA SER A 123 -13.92 -15.21 6.00
C SER A 123 -14.49 -15.63 7.36
N PRO A 124 -15.32 -14.80 8.03
CA PRO A 124 -15.97 -15.16 9.29
C PRO A 124 -16.73 -16.50 9.22
N ARG A 125 -17.17 -16.92 8.03
CA ARG A 125 -17.87 -18.18 7.79
C ARG A 125 -16.97 -19.40 7.66
N ALA A 126 -15.66 -19.22 7.43
CA ALA A 126 -14.71 -20.35 7.39
C ALA A 126 -14.64 -21.09 8.74
N HIS A 127 -15.02 -20.43 9.84
CA HIS A 127 -15.06 -21.01 11.18
C HIS A 127 -16.41 -21.63 11.56
N THR A 128 -17.38 -21.68 10.63
CA THR A 128 -18.73 -22.23 10.88
C THR A 128 -18.98 -23.64 10.34
N GLU A 129 -17.93 -24.40 9.96
CA GLU A 129 -18.09 -25.84 9.70
C GLU A 129 -18.21 -26.65 11.01
N PRO A 130 -19.17 -27.59 11.10
CA PRO A 130 -19.60 -28.17 12.37
C PRO A 130 -18.67 -29.31 12.79
N ASP A 131 -17.91 -29.14 13.87
CA ASP A 131 -17.27 -30.26 14.59
C ASP A 131 -18.30 -31.09 15.41
N ALA A 132 -19.50 -31.27 14.86
CA ALA A 132 -20.58 -32.04 15.45
C ALA A 132 -20.78 -33.33 14.64
N ALA A 133 -19.85 -34.27 14.76
CA ALA A 133 -20.14 -35.66 14.48
C ALA A 133 -21.33 -36.08 15.39
N PRO A 134 -22.45 -36.58 14.85
CA PRO A 134 -23.53 -37.07 15.68
C PRO A 134 -23.11 -38.42 16.25
N TYR A 135 -22.78 -38.46 17.53
CA TYR A 135 -22.92 -39.69 18.30
C TYR A 135 -24.41 -40.03 18.29
N ALA A 136 -24.79 -40.94 17.39
CA ALA A 136 -26.12 -41.51 17.32
C ALA A 136 -26.35 -42.36 18.58
N ASP A 137 -27.13 -41.83 19.51
CA ASP A 137 -27.76 -42.60 20.57
C ASP A 137 -28.88 -43.44 19.95
N GLY A 138 -28.76 -44.76 20.08
CA GLY A 138 -29.58 -45.77 19.42
C GLY A 138 -29.75 -46.97 20.33
N THR A 139 -30.55 -46.77 21.37
CA THR A 139 -31.04 -47.76 22.32
C THR A 139 -31.56 -49.04 21.66
N ALA A 140 -30.98 -50.19 22.00
CA ALA A 140 -31.68 -51.48 22.06
C ALA A 140 -30.89 -52.51 22.91
N THR A 141 -31.27 -52.58 24.19
CA THR A 141 -31.36 -53.74 25.08
C THR A 141 -30.96 -55.11 24.49
N THR A 142 -29.99 -55.82 25.11
CA THR A 142 -30.18 -57.09 25.89
C THR A 142 -28.82 -57.61 26.43
N THR A 143 -28.61 -57.39 27.74
CA THR A 143 -28.00 -58.19 28.85
C THR A 143 -27.00 -59.37 28.62
N PRO A 144 -26.19 -59.78 29.64
CA PRO A 144 -24.73 -59.86 29.56
C PRO A 144 -24.14 -61.21 30.02
N SER A 145 -22.82 -61.43 29.85
CA SER A 145 -22.02 -62.36 30.68
C SER A 145 -20.54 -62.16 30.34
N ALA A 146 -19.72 -61.66 31.30
CA ALA A 146 -18.69 -62.41 32.04
C ALA A 146 -17.59 -62.99 31.11
N ASP A 147 -16.29 -62.78 31.30
CA ASP A 147 -15.50 -62.69 32.52
C ASP A 147 -14.06 -62.33 32.11
N ARG A 148 -13.31 -61.78 33.09
CA ARG A 148 -11.87 -61.99 33.33
C ARG A 148 -10.79 -61.08 32.72
N SER A 149 -10.41 -60.14 33.58
CA SER A 149 -9.08 -59.98 34.18
C SER A 149 -7.95 -59.25 33.44
N GLY A 150 -7.65 -58.08 34.00
CA GLY A 150 -6.31 -57.67 34.41
C GLY A 150 -5.66 -56.63 33.51
N ARG A 151 -4.91 -55.64 34.00
CA ARG A 151 -4.47 -55.28 35.35
C ARG A 151 -3.68 -53.95 35.22
N THR A 152 -4.04 -52.99 36.08
CA THR A 152 -3.24 -51.89 36.69
C THR A 152 -2.62 -50.74 35.88
N THR A 153 -3.04 -49.55 36.31
CA THR A 153 -2.56 -48.15 36.23
C THR A 153 -1.40 -47.84 37.22
N PRO A 154 -1.04 -46.58 37.58
CA PRO A 154 -0.08 -45.69 36.90
C PRO A 154 0.94 -45.03 37.88
N THR A 155 1.57 -43.91 37.46
CA THR A 155 2.19 -42.82 38.27
C THR A 155 3.69 -42.94 38.64
N SER A 156 4.48 -41.91 38.28
CA SER A 156 5.14 -40.96 39.21
C SER A 156 6.53 -40.49 38.73
N THR A 157 6.74 -39.15 38.85
CA THR A 157 7.98 -38.42 39.26
C THR A 157 9.27 -38.59 38.43
N SER A 158 10.23 -37.67 38.34
CA SER A 158 10.50 -36.29 38.78
C SER A 158 11.98 -36.04 38.40
N SER A 159 12.38 -34.78 38.25
CA SER A 159 13.76 -34.25 38.47
C SER A 159 14.87 -34.68 37.49
N ALA A 160 15.93 -33.93 37.21
CA ALA A 160 16.32 -32.54 37.42
C ALA A 160 17.68 -32.35 36.70
N THR A 161 17.93 -31.13 36.20
CA THR A 161 19.21 -30.38 36.22
C THR A 161 20.50 -31.01 35.66
N ASP A 162 21.13 -30.34 34.69
CA ASP A 162 22.52 -29.88 34.84
C ASP A 162 22.90 -28.70 33.92
N LYS A 163 23.78 -27.84 34.43
CA LYS A 163 24.29 -26.57 33.88
C LYS A 163 25.70 -26.75 33.31
N GLY A 164 26.09 -25.86 32.39
CA GLY A 164 27.48 -25.47 32.10
C GLY A 164 27.42 -24.18 31.26
N ASP A 165 27.59 -22.99 31.83
CA ASP A 165 28.82 -22.31 32.30
C ASP A 165 29.76 -21.90 31.16
N THR A 166 29.88 -20.58 30.93
CA THR A 166 31.15 -19.84 30.92
C THR A 166 30.93 -18.34 30.67
N SER A 167 31.79 -17.56 31.30
CA SER A 167 31.70 -16.15 31.69
C SER A 167 32.68 -15.22 30.94
N HIS A 168 32.59 -13.92 31.26
CA HIS A 168 33.63 -12.86 31.16
C HIS A 168 33.86 -12.26 29.75
N THR A 169 34.02 -10.94 29.53
CA THR A 169 34.42 -9.74 30.33
C THR A 169 34.12 -8.48 29.48
N GLU A 170 33.52 -7.39 30.00
CA GLU A 170 34.15 -6.13 30.51
C GLU A 170 34.89 -5.28 29.43
N SER A 171 34.83 -3.95 29.27
CA SER A 171 34.05 -2.76 29.68
C SER A 171 34.68 -1.54 28.94
N ALA A 172 34.06 -0.35 29.10
CA ALA A 172 34.55 1.02 28.85
C ALA A 172 34.34 1.58 27.42
N GLU A 173 33.37 2.47 27.14
CA GLU A 173 33.10 3.84 27.66
C GLU A 173 33.89 4.94 26.94
N THR A 174 33.22 5.76 26.12
CA THR A 174 33.40 7.23 26.06
C THR A 174 32.21 7.91 25.35
N THR A 175 31.47 8.77 26.07
CA THR A 175 30.46 9.77 25.62
C THR A 175 31.18 11.12 25.30
N PRO A 176 30.58 12.34 25.12
CA PRO A 176 29.21 12.86 24.80
C PRO A 176 29.32 14.02 23.72
N PRO A 177 28.46 15.08 23.60
CA PRO A 177 27.19 15.45 24.27
C PRO A 177 26.03 16.02 23.41
N SER A 178 24.83 15.93 24.03
CA SER A 178 23.72 16.91 24.17
C SER A 178 23.21 17.77 23.00
N GLY A 179 21.88 17.69 22.76
CA GLY A 179 21.11 18.66 22.00
C GLY A 179 19.59 18.47 22.09
N THR A 180 19.00 19.00 23.17
CA THR A 180 17.62 19.50 23.35
C THR A 180 16.41 18.71 22.81
N THR A 181 15.68 18.06 23.73
CA THR A 181 14.26 17.72 23.61
C THR A 181 13.38 18.94 23.94
N ALA A 182 12.40 19.26 23.10
CA ALA A 182 11.37 20.27 23.37
C ALA A 182 10.04 19.59 23.68
N SER A 183 9.52 19.90 24.86
CA SER A 183 8.33 19.36 25.49
C SER A 183 7.02 19.71 24.75
N SER A 184 6.07 18.78 24.85
CA SER A 184 4.63 18.96 24.60
C SER A 184 4.14 20.35 24.99
N THR A 185 3.77 21.16 23.99
CA THR A 185 3.18 22.49 24.20
C THR A 185 1.70 22.43 23.81
N THR A 186 0.83 22.39 24.82
CA THR A 186 -0.60 22.66 24.62
C THR A 186 -0.75 24.18 24.52
N THR A 187 -1.01 24.72 23.33
CA THR A 187 -1.17 26.17 23.15
C THR A 187 -2.66 26.49 22.96
N PRO A 188 -3.32 27.20 23.90
CA PRO A 188 -4.69 27.67 23.70
C PRO A 188 -4.70 28.95 22.85
N GLY A 189 -5.60 28.98 21.86
CA GLY A 189 -6.23 30.19 21.29
C GLY A 189 -5.34 31.38 20.94
N ALA A 190 -4.76 31.39 19.74
CA ALA A 190 -4.33 32.62 19.09
C ALA A 190 -4.83 32.63 17.64
N THR A 191 -5.68 33.60 17.31
CA THR A 191 -6.08 33.93 15.94
C THR A 191 -4.93 34.70 15.31
N THR A 192 -4.13 34.07 14.44
CA THR A 192 -3.04 34.74 13.73
C THR A 192 -3.37 34.79 12.23
N PRO A 193 -3.68 35.97 11.65
CA PRO A 193 -3.84 36.12 10.21
C PRO A 193 -2.48 36.02 9.48
N GLY A 194 -2.42 35.27 8.38
CA GLY A 194 -1.46 35.53 7.29
C GLY A 194 0.01 35.13 7.48
N ALA A 195 0.33 34.05 8.21
CA ALA A 195 1.72 33.57 8.27
C ALA A 195 2.02 32.57 7.12
N THR A 196 2.84 33.00 6.16
CA THR A 196 3.55 32.08 5.25
C THR A 196 4.63 31.37 6.07
N THR A 197 4.32 30.22 6.66
CA THR A 197 5.32 29.43 7.41
C THR A 197 6.06 28.51 6.45
N SER A 198 7.22 28.93 5.97
CA SER A 198 8.20 28.05 5.33
C SER A 198 8.96 27.26 6.42
N ASP A 199 9.25 25.97 6.19
CA ASP A 199 10.17 25.12 6.98
C ASP A 199 9.83 24.75 8.45
N ARG A 200 8.62 24.23 8.71
CA ARG A 200 8.39 23.46 9.96
C ARG A 200 7.71 22.12 9.70
N SER A 201 8.46 21.04 9.93
CA SER A 201 7.91 19.69 10.15
C SER A 201 7.15 19.71 11.50
N ALA A 202 5.84 19.55 11.45
CA ALA A 202 5.00 19.45 12.64
C ALA A 202 4.70 17.97 12.90
N SER A 203 5.30 17.41 13.95
CA SER A 203 5.02 16.06 14.42
C SER A 203 4.34 16.16 15.79
N GLY A 204 3.19 15.51 15.97
CA GLY A 204 2.56 15.33 17.28
C GLY A 204 1.86 16.56 17.90
N THR A 205 1.20 17.41 17.10
CA THR A 205 0.44 18.56 17.62
C THR A 205 -1.06 18.26 17.70
N THR A 206 -1.65 18.46 18.89
CA THR A 206 -3.11 18.54 19.09
C THR A 206 -3.56 19.99 19.01
N THR A 207 -4.43 20.31 18.06
CA THR A 207 -4.93 21.67 17.87
C THR A 207 -6.43 21.72 18.16
N PHE A 208 -6.82 22.50 19.16
CA PHE A 208 -8.22 22.78 19.49
C PHE A 208 -8.57 24.22 19.10
N GLY A 209 -9.64 24.40 18.33
CA GLY A 209 -10.34 25.69 18.19
C GLY A 209 -9.60 26.82 17.47
N THR A 210 -8.67 26.53 16.56
CA THR A 210 -8.05 27.57 15.72
C THR A 210 -8.85 27.81 14.44
N THR A 211 -9.00 29.07 14.07
CA THR A 211 -9.54 29.54 12.79
C THR A 211 -8.39 30.09 11.95
N PRO A 212 -7.71 29.26 11.13
CA PRO A 212 -6.86 29.79 10.09
C PRO A 212 -7.74 30.28 8.94
N SER A 213 -7.56 31.55 8.57
CA SER A 213 -8.11 32.13 7.34
C SER A 213 -6.96 32.48 6.40
N ASP A 214 -7.12 32.16 5.12
CA ASP A 214 -6.18 32.49 4.04
C ASP A 214 -4.74 32.01 4.25
N THR A 215 -4.57 30.72 4.56
CA THR A 215 -3.23 30.09 4.62
C THR A 215 -2.94 29.30 3.34
N THR A 216 -1.78 29.56 2.74
CA THR A 216 -1.23 28.73 1.66
C THR A 216 -0.07 27.90 2.22
N THR A 217 -0.15 26.59 2.09
CA THR A 217 0.85 25.67 2.64
C THR A 217 1.36 24.72 1.55
N PRO A 218 2.44 25.08 0.83
CA PRO A 218 3.10 24.17 -0.08
C PRO A 218 4.01 23.18 0.69
N ASP A 219 4.02 21.93 0.24
CA ASP A 219 5.06 20.92 0.47
C ASP A 219 5.36 20.60 1.95
N LYS A 220 4.30 20.41 2.74
CA LYS A 220 4.42 20.00 4.14
C LYS A 220 4.17 18.51 4.33
N THR A 221 5.04 17.86 5.09
CA THR A 221 4.78 16.54 5.66
C THR A 221 4.23 16.71 7.08
N ALA A 222 2.99 16.29 7.32
CA ALA A 222 2.40 16.28 8.66
C ALA A 222 2.13 14.83 9.08
N SER A 223 2.65 14.44 10.24
CA SER A 223 2.45 13.11 10.82
C SER A 223 1.83 13.22 12.20
N GLY A 224 0.76 12.46 12.46
CA GLY A 224 0.16 12.32 13.79
C GLY A 224 -0.43 13.61 14.36
N THR A 225 -1.19 14.35 13.55
CA THR A 225 -1.90 15.57 14.01
C THR A 225 -3.37 15.27 14.33
N ALA A 226 -3.85 15.74 15.48
CA ALA A 226 -5.25 15.62 15.86
C ALA A 226 -5.89 17.02 15.88
N VAL A 227 -6.91 17.22 15.04
CA VAL A 227 -7.65 18.48 14.87
C VAL A 227 -9.10 18.24 15.27
N SER A 228 -9.59 18.97 16.27
CA SER A 228 -10.98 18.85 16.72
C SER A 228 -11.64 20.23 16.82
N GLY A 229 -12.81 20.38 16.17
CA GLY A 229 -13.64 21.60 16.24
C GLY A 229 -13.08 22.84 15.53
N ALA A 230 -12.23 22.67 14.51
CA ALA A 230 -11.64 23.79 13.77
C ALA A 230 -12.56 24.26 12.63
N THR A 231 -12.69 25.57 12.43
CA THR A 231 -13.31 26.15 11.22
C THR A 231 -12.19 26.69 10.34
N THR A 232 -12.00 26.13 9.16
CA THR A 232 -10.98 26.56 8.19
C THR A 232 -11.66 27.19 6.98
N SER A 233 -11.18 28.36 6.56
CA SER A 233 -11.67 29.01 5.35
C SER A 233 -10.52 29.55 4.51
N GLY A 234 -10.55 29.32 3.20
CA GLY A 234 -9.56 29.86 2.26
C GLY A 234 -8.18 29.17 2.29
N THR A 235 -8.10 27.90 2.71
CA THR A 235 -6.82 27.18 2.77
C THR A 235 -6.42 26.57 1.43
N ASN A 236 -5.22 26.86 0.93
CA ASN A 236 -4.69 26.26 -0.29
C ASN A 236 -3.47 25.38 0.02
N ASP A 237 -3.62 24.06 -0.12
CA ASP A 237 -2.58 23.07 0.16
C ASP A 237 -2.07 22.44 -1.13
N PHE A 238 -0.75 22.46 -1.33
CA PHE A 238 -0.12 21.94 -2.55
C PHE A 238 1.01 20.96 -2.18
N GLY A 239 1.02 19.74 -2.72
CA GLY A 239 2.12 18.78 -2.54
C GLY A 239 2.25 18.13 -1.16
N ALA A 240 1.34 18.43 -0.23
CA ALA A 240 1.47 18.00 1.16
C ALA A 240 1.31 16.48 1.34
N THR A 241 2.09 15.88 2.24
CA THR A 241 1.94 14.47 2.64
C THR A 241 1.43 14.38 4.07
N THR A 242 0.23 13.87 4.28
CA THR A 242 -0.42 13.76 5.59
C THR A 242 -0.52 12.30 6.00
N SER A 243 0.06 11.93 7.14
CA SER A 243 -0.02 10.57 7.68
C SER A 243 -0.60 10.56 9.10
N GLY A 244 -1.55 9.66 9.39
CA GLY A 244 -2.05 9.45 10.76
C GLY A 244 -2.85 10.62 11.36
N ALA A 245 -3.43 11.49 10.55
CA ALA A 245 -4.15 12.66 11.05
C ALA A 245 -5.59 12.32 11.48
N THR A 246 -6.02 12.75 12.67
CA THR A 246 -7.39 12.60 13.18
C THR A 246 -8.10 13.96 13.08
N THR A 247 -9.18 14.07 12.31
CA THR A 247 -9.97 15.31 12.18
C THR A 247 -11.40 15.06 12.61
N SER A 248 -11.90 15.79 13.62
CA SER A 248 -13.28 15.65 14.11
C SER A 248 -14.00 17.00 14.21
N GLY A 249 -15.24 17.10 13.73
CA GLY A 249 -16.08 18.28 13.92
C GLY A 249 -15.59 19.56 13.21
N ALA A 250 -14.79 19.44 12.15
CA ALA A 250 -14.23 20.59 11.45
C ALA A 250 -15.12 21.10 10.31
N THR A 251 -15.16 22.42 10.09
CA THR A 251 -15.88 23.03 8.96
C THR A 251 -14.88 23.66 8.01
N THR A 252 -14.78 23.15 6.78
CA THR A 252 -13.83 23.62 5.75
C THR A 252 -14.59 24.30 4.61
N SER A 253 -14.27 25.55 4.29
CA SER A 253 -14.88 26.24 3.13
C SER A 253 -13.90 27.02 2.27
N GLY A 254 -14.04 26.92 0.94
CA GLY A 254 -13.22 27.70 -0.01
C GLY A 254 -11.76 27.23 -0.11
N ALA A 255 -11.47 25.96 0.15
CA ALA A 255 -10.10 25.41 0.14
C ALA A 255 -9.71 24.81 -1.21
N THR A 256 -8.43 24.93 -1.60
CA THR A 256 -7.88 24.28 -2.81
C THR A 256 -6.78 23.29 -2.41
N THR A 257 -6.97 22.00 -2.66
CA THR A 257 -5.97 20.95 -2.37
C THR A 257 -5.45 20.37 -3.67
N SER A 258 -4.13 20.37 -3.90
CA SER A 258 -3.58 19.73 -5.09
C SER A 258 -2.27 18.98 -4.85
N GLY A 259 -2.12 17.78 -5.41
CA GLY A 259 -0.89 16.99 -5.29
C GLY A 259 -0.62 16.42 -3.89
N THR A 260 -1.67 16.28 -3.05
CA THR A 260 -1.49 15.88 -1.65
C THR A 260 -1.61 14.37 -1.47
N THR A 261 -0.67 13.74 -0.77
CA THR A 261 -0.73 12.31 -0.41
C THR A 261 -1.30 12.17 1.00
N THR A 262 -2.38 11.42 1.21
CA THR A 262 -2.92 11.20 2.57
C THR A 262 -3.00 9.72 2.89
N SER A 263 -2.48 9.31 4.05
CA SER A 263 -2.43 7.93 4.50
C SER A 263 -2.81 7.80 5.98
N GLY A 264 -3.66 6.84 6.34
CA GLY A 264 -4.04 6.59 7.75
C GLY A 264 -4.77 7.75 8.44
N ALA A 265 -5.43 8.64 7.70
CA ALA A 265 -6.19 9.74 8.29
C ALA A 265 -7.63 9.30 8.64
N THR A 266 -8.12 9.75 9.79
CA THR A 266 -9.49 9.52 10.27
C THR A 266 -10.24 10.85 10.29
N THR A 267 -11.42 10.90 9.67
CA THR A 267 -12.27 12.10 9.57
C THR A 267 -13.67 11.79 10.08
N SER A 268 -14.23 12.63 10.96
CA SER A 268 -15.60 12.49 11.47
C SER A 268 -16.28 13.85 11.67
N GLY A 269 -17.58 13.97 11.38
CA GLY A 269 -18.35 15.19 11.64
C GLY A 269 -17.89 16.44 10.90
N THR A 270 -17.24 16.29 9.74
CA THR A 270 -16.73 17.43 8.96
C THR A 270 -17.77 17.99 8.00
N THR A 271 -17.82 19.31 7.87
CA THR A 271 -18.68 20.02 6.89
C THR A 271 -17.80 20.71 5.86
N THR A 272 -17.90 20.32 4.59
CA THR A 272 -17.04 20.83 3.51
C THR A 272 -17.88 21.54 2.45
N SER A 273 -17.54 22.80 2.11
CA SER A 273 -18.28 23.54 1.06
C SER A 273 -17.37 24.44 0.22
N GLY A 274 -17.43 24.31 -1.11
CA GLY A 274 -16.64 25.15 -2.03
C GLY A 274 -15.16 24.77 -2.12
N THR A 275 -14.83 23.48 -1.97
CA THR A 275 -13.44 22.99 -2.07
C THR A 275 -13.11 22.40 -3.43
N THR A 276 -11.92 22.70 -3.96
CA THR A 276 -11.39 22.12 -5.20
C THR A 276 -10.20 21.22 -4.92
N THR A 277 -10.31 19.92 -5.25
CA THR A 277 -9.25 18.92 -5.04
C THR A 277 -8.73 18.37 -6.37
N SER A 278 -7.42 18.36 -6.62
CA SER A 278 -6.82 17.79 -7.85
C SER A 278 -5.51 17.03 -7.60
N GLY A 279 -5.37 15.79 -8.09
CA GLY A 279 -4.11 15.04 -7.97
C GLY A 279 -3.76 14.61 -6.53
N ALA A 280 -4.74 14.50 -5.65
CA ALA A 280 -4.53 13.94 -4.32
C ALA A 280 -4.57 12.41 -4.35
N ALA A 281 -3.50 11.76 -3.91
CA ALA A 281 -3.48 10.31 -3.71
C ALA A 281 -3.89 10.01 -2.27
N ALA A 282 -5.17 9.71 -2.06
CA ALA A 282 -5.69 9.28 -0.77
C ALA A 282 -5.63 7.75 -0.70
N SER A 283 -4.59 7.22 -0.06
CA SER A 283 -4.58 5.81 0.35
C SER A 283 -5.33 5.70 1.67
N SER A 284 -6.56 5.17 1.64
CA SER A 284 -7.40 4.86 2.81
C SER A 284 -7.76 6.04 3.73
N ALA A 285 -8.70 6.89 3.31
CA ALA A 285 -9.51 7.67 4.25
C ALA A 285 -10.79 6.86 4.54
N ARG A 286 -10.74 5.98 5.55
CA ARG A 286 -11.93 5.26 6.05
C ARG A 286 -12.58 6.12 7.14
N PRO A 287 -13.84 6.58 6.99
CA PRO A 287 -14.57 7.16 8.11
C PRO A 287 -14.84 6.03 9.12
N SER A 288 -14.09 6.02 10.22
CA SER A 288 -14.29 5.08 11.31
C SER A 288 -14.96 5.84 12.46
N GLY A 289 -16.28 5.76 12.51
CA GLY A 289 -17.04 6.09 13.71
C GLY A 289 -16.98 4.92 14.68
N GLY A 290 -16.69 5.21 15.95
CA GLY A 290 -16.83 4.27 17.05
C GLY A 290 -15.57 3.49 17.35
N THR A 291 -15.17 3.55 18.62
CA THR A 291 -14.23 2.65 19.27
C THR A 291 -14.64 1.19 19.05
N ALA A 292 -14.21 0.59 17.94
CA ALA A 292 -14.44 -0.82 17.67
C ALA A 292 -13.15 -1.57 18.02
N THR A 293 -13.19 -2.27 19.15
CA THR A 293 -12.55 -3.57 19.32
C THR A 293 -12.50 -4.28 17.96
N THR A 294 -11.35 -4.87 17.61
CA THR A 294 -10.89 -5.43 16.31
C THR A 294 -11.78 -6.48 15.62
N ALA A 295 -13.11 -6.43 15.77
CA ALA A 295 -14.05 -7.45 15.34
C ALA A 295 -15.02 -7.03 14.21
N ASP A 296 -15.19 -5.72 13.90
CA ASP A 296 -16.30 -5.25 13.03
C ASP A 296 -15.91 -4.88 11.58
N THR A 297 -14.63 -5.03 11.18
CA THR A 297 -14.22 -4.69 9.79
C THR A 297 -14.52 -5.83 8.81
N GLY A 298 -14.62 -7.07 9.28
CA GLY A 298 -14.84 -8.26 8.45
C GLY A 298 -16.06 -8.16 7.53
N PRO A 299 -17.29 -7.96 8.04
CA PRO A 299 -18.50 -7.99 7.20
C PRO A 299 -18.52 -6.89 6.12
N ALA A 300 -18.00 -5.69 6.44
CA ALA A 300 -17.97 -4.58 5.50
C ALA A 300 -17.11 -4.85 4.25
N ILE A 301 -16.03 -5.63 4.38
CA ILE A 301 -15.16 -5.98 3.24
C ILE A 301 -15.88 -6.93 2.28
N PHE A 302 -16.61 -7.93 2.80
CA PHE A 302 -17.35 -8.88 1.96
C PHE A 302 -18.54 -8.24 1.24
N ASP A 303 -19.23 -7.30 1.89
CA ASP A 303 -20.28 -6.52 1.24
C ASP A 303 -19.72 -5.63 0.14
N ALA A 304 -18.56 -4.99 0.36
CA ALA A 304 -17.85 -4.21 -0.66
C ALA A 304 -17.38 -5.08 -1.84
N LEU A 305 -16.87 -6.28 -1.56
CA LEU A 305 -16.50 -7.25 -2.59
C LEU A 305 -17.69 -7.59 -3.49
N LEU A 306 -18.85 -7.93 -2.91
CA LEU A 306 -20.06 -8.22 -3.70
C LEU A 306 -20.55 -7.00 -4.49
N ALA A 307 -20.51 -5.80 -3.88
CA ALA A 307 -20.88 -4.56 -4.56
C ALA A 307 -19.96 -4.24 -5.76
N SER A 308 -18.66 -4.53 -5.65
CA SER A 308 -17.71 -4.35 -6.75
C SER A 308 -18.01 -5.25 -7.96
N VAL A 309 -18.51 -6.47 -7.72
CA VAL A 309 -18.94 -7.37 -8.80
C VAL A 309 -20.18 -6.85 -9.51
N GLU A 310 -21.14 -6.29 -8.78
CA GLU A 310 -22.33 -5.69 -9.42
C GLU A 310 -22.00 -4.39 -10.16
N ALA A 311 -21.03 -3.61 -9.67
CA ALA A 311 -20.49 -2.48 -10.43
C ALA A 311 -19.84 -2.95 -11.75
N LEU A 312 -19.03 -4.02 -11.70
CA LEU A 312 -18.41 -4.64 -12.88
C LEU A 312 -19.47 -5.11 -13.90
N ALA A 313 -20.57 -5.70 -13.41
CA ALA A 313 -21.68 -6.20 -14.22
C ALA A 313 -22.46 -5.08 -14.93
N ALA A 314 -22.60 -3.92 -14.29
CA ALA A 314 -23.34 -2.78 -14.81
C ALA A 314 -22.52 -1.93 -15.81
N GLU A 315 -21.19 -2.02 -15.79
CA GLU A 315 -20.31 -1.20 -16.61
C GLU A 315 -20.15 -1.74 -18.03
N GLY A 316 -20.33 -0.88 -19.03
CA GLY A 316 -20.20 -1.21 -20.45
C GLY A 316 -18.85 -0.83 -21.07
N ASP A 317 -18.16 0.17 -20.52
CA ASP A 317 -16.88 0.64 -21.05
C ASP A 317 -15.72 -0.29 -20.66
N PRO A 318 -14.93 -0.82 -21.62
CA PRO A 318 -13.85 -1.77 -21.32
C PRO A 318 -12.74 -1.22 -20.42
N VAL A 319 -12.47 0.09 -20.46
CA VAL A 319 -11.42 0.72 -19.64
C VAL A 319 -11.91 0.92 -18.22
N VAL A 320 -13.15 1.41 -18.05
CA VAL A 320 -13.77 1.54 -16.73
C VAL A 320 -13.94 0.16 -16.08
N ARG A 321 -14.35 -0.85 -16.85
CA ARG A 321 -14.49 -2.23 -16.33
C ARG A 321 -13.17 -2.79 -15.81
N GLN A 322 -12.03 -2.48 -16.44
CA GLN A 322 -10.72 -2.88 -15.90
C GLN A 322 -10.38 -2.18 -14.59
N ARG A 323 -10.73 -0.90 -14.42
CA ARG A 323 -10.54 -0.21 -13.15
C ARG A 323 -11.38 -0.85 -12.05
N LEU A 324 -12.63 -1.17 -12.34
CA LEU A 324 -13.52 -1.88 -11.43
C LEU A 324 -13.00 -3.29 -11.09
N ALA A 325 -12.37 -3.98 -12.05
CA ALA A 325 -11.70 -5.25 -11.79
C ALA A 325 -10.50 -5.09 -10.83
N LEU A 326 -9.72 -4.00 -10.94
CA LEU A 326 -8.66 -3.70 -9.96
C LEU A 326 -9.25 -3.44 -8.57
N ASP A 327 -10.33 -2.67 -8.49
CA ASP A 327 -11.01 -2.38 -7.22
C ASP A 327 -11.61 -3.65 -6.59
N PHE A 328 -12.13 -4.59 -7.40
CA PHE A 328 -12.50 -5.94 -6.93
C PHE A 328 -11.29 -6.63 -6.27
N TRP A 329 -10.13 -6.64 -6.94
CA TRP A 329 -8.92 -7.25 -6.40
C TRP A 329 -8.39 -6.53 -5.16
N ASP A 330 -8.61 -5.22 -5.00
CA ASP A 330 -8.33 -4.54 -3.73
C ASP A 330 -9.13 -5.15 -2.59
N HIS A 331 -10.43 -5.41 -2.78
CA HIS A 331 -11.24 -6.03 -1.73
C HIS A 331 -10.78 -7.45 -1.43
N VAL A 332 -10.38 -8.23 -2.44
CA VAL A 332 -9.82 -9.58 -2.24
C VAL A 332 -8.50 -9.51 -1.46
N VAL A 333 -7.61 -8.57 -1.78
CA VAL A 333 -6.34 -8.37 -1.10
C VAL A 333 -6.53 -7.88 0.35
N ASP A 334 -7.52 -7.01 0.61
CA ASP A 334 -7.91 -6.63 1.97
C ASP A 334 -8.46 -7.81 2.77
N ALA A 335 -9.34 -8.61 2.16
CA ALA A 335 -9.89 -9.81 2.81
C ALA A 335 -8.83 -10.86 3.12
N ALA A 336 -7.76 -10.94 2.32
CA ALA A 336 -6.61 -11.79 2.57
C ALA A 336 -5.76 -11.33 3.77
N ASP A 337 -6.02 -10.13 4.32
CA ASP A 337 -5.43 -9.57 5.55
C ASP A 337 -3.91 -9.76 5.66
N SER A 338 -3.22 -9.55 4.55
CA SER A 338 -1.77 -9.72 4.44
C SER A 338 -1.13 -8.42 3.98
N ILE A 339 -0.39 -7.79 4.89
CA ILE A 339 0.34 -6.56 4.57
C ILE A 339 1.30 -6.76 3.39
N VAL A 340 1.89 -7.95 3.27
CA VAL A 340 2.82 -8.27 2.18
C VAL A 340 2.08 -8.27 0.84
N PHE A 341 0.92 -8.94 0.73
CA PHE A 341 0.16 -8.96 -0.52
C PHE A 341 -0.43 -7.60 -0.86
N ARG A 342 -0.86 -6.82 0.13
CA ARG A 342 -1.29 -5.42 -0.06
C ARG A 342 -0.19 -4.56 -0.65
N LEU A 343 1.03 -4.63 -0.10
CA LEU A 343 2.17 -3.86 -0.62
C LEU A 343 2.58 -4.31 -2.03
N MET A 344 2.62 -5.63 -2.29
CA MET A 344 2.88 -6.15 -3.64
C MET A 344 1.83 -5.69 -4.65
N PHE A 345 0.55 -5.75 -4.27
CA PHE A 345 -0.56 -5.34 -5.13
C PHE A 345 -0.49 -3.84 -5.45
N ASN A 346 -0.16 -2.98 -4.49
CA ASN A 346 0.01 -1.54 -4.74
C ASN A 346 1.07 -1.27 -5.82
N MET A 347 2.20 -1.97 -5.77
CA MET A 347 3.27 -1.80 -6.75
C MET A 347 2.88 -2.33 -8.13
N LEU A 348 2.19 -3.48 -8.19
CA LEU A 348 1.67 -4.03 -9.45
C LEU A 348 0.60 -3.12 -10.07
N ARG A 349 -0.33 -2.59 -9.26
CA ARG A 349 -1.36 -1.65 -9.69
C ARG A 349 -0.71 -0.38 -10.27
N ALA A 350 0.31 0.17 -9.61
CA ALA A 350 1.05 1.34 -10.11
C ALA A 350 1.73 1.10 -11.47
N ALA A 351 2.18 -0.12 -11.76
CA ALA A 351 2.73 -0.47 -13.06
C ALA A 351 1.65 -0.68 -14.13
N TYR A 352 0.51 -1.25 -13.74
CA TYR A 352 -0.58 -1.63 -14.63
C TYR A 352 -1.50 -0.46 -15.03
N GLU A 353 -1.79 0.46 -14.10
CA GLU A 353 -2.72 1.58 -14.34
C GLU A 353 -2.38 2.44 -15.56
N PRO A 354 -1.12 2.86 -15.77
CA PRO A 354 -0.74 3.61 -16.97
C PRO A 354 -0.94 2.81 -18.28
N ALA A 355 -0.88 1.48 -18.22
CA ALA A 355 -0.97 0.58 -19.37
C ALA A 355 -2.42 0.13 -19.69
N LEU A 356 -3.40 0.48 -18.86
CA LEU A 356 -4.80 0.04 -18.98
C LEU A 356 -5.41 0.26 -20.36
N VAL A 357 -5.15 1.43 -20.96
CA VAL A 357 -5.72 1.77 -22.28
C VAL A 357 -5.14 0.86 -23.37
N ALA A 358 -3.84 0.57 -23.30
CA ALA A 358 -3.17 -0.30 -24.27
C ALA A 358 -3.55 -1.78 -24.09
N LEU A 359 -3.77 -2.22 -22.85
CA LEU A 359 -4.11 -3.61 -22.53
C LEU A 359 -5.61 -3.91 -22.66
N ALA A 360 -6.46 -2.88 -22.74
CA ALA A 360 -7.91 -3.03 -22.76
C ALA A 360 -8.47 -4.04 -23.78
N PRO A 361 -7.99 -4.06 -25.04
CA PRO A 361 -8.51 -5.02 -26.01
C PRO A 361 -8.23 -6.48 -25.60
N ILE A 362 -7.06 -6.74 -25.04
CA ILE A 362 -6.59 -8.09 -24.69
C ILE A 362 -7.23 -8.57 -23.38
N MET A 363 -7.38 -7.67 -22.40
CA MET A 363 -7.98 -7.97 -21.10
C MET A 363 -9.51 -8.08 -21.14
N SER A 364 -10.15 -7.66 -22.24
CA SER A 364 -11.60 -7.62 -22.38
C SER A 364 -12.30 -8.95 -22.11
N ALA A 365 -11.67 -10.08 -22.47
CA ALA A 365 -12.20 -11.42 -22.25
C ALA A 365 -12.26 -11.80 -20.77
N GLU A 366 -11.21 -11.51 -20.01
CA GLU A 366 -11.17 -11.78 -18.56
C GLU A 366 -12.14 -10.84 -17.83
N VAL A 367 -12.01 -9.55 -18.09
CA VAL A 367 -12.76 -8.51 -17.37
C VAL A 367 -14.24 -8.54 -17.75
N GLY A 368 -14.59 -9.05 -18.93
CA GLY A 368 -15.97 -9.33 -19.35
C GLY A 368 -16.57 -10.60 -18.73
N ASN A 369 -15.79 -11.47 -18.09
CA ASN A 369 -16.28 -12.71 -17.48
C ASN A 369 -16.88 -12.46 -16.08
N VAL A 370 -17.96 -11.68 -16.04
CA VAL A 370 -18.67 -11.33 -14.79
C VAL A 370 -19.13 -12.58 -14.02
N GLY A 371 -19.43 -13.68 -14.73
CA GLY A 371 -19.78 -14.96 -14.11
C GLY A 371 -18.66 -15.50 -13.20
N ALA A 372 -17.43 -15.53 -13.69
CA ALA A 372 -16.28 -15.98 -12.90
C ALA A 372 -15.97 -15.04 -11.71
N TYR A 373 -16.15 -13.72 -11.86
CA TYR A 373 -16.05 -12.79 -10.73
C TYR A 373 -17.10 -13.07 -9.64
N ARG A 374 -18.35 -13.38 -10.03
CA ARG A 374 -19.41 -13.77 -9.09
C ARG A 374 -19.11 -15.08 -8.38
N GLU A 375 -18.65 -16.10 -9.11
CA GLU A 375 -18.27 -17.39 -8.52
C GLU A 375 -17.12 -17.23 -7.51
N LEU A 376 -16.11 -16.42 -7.85
CA LEU A 376 -14.97 -16.14 -6.97
C LEU A 376 -15.42 -15.40 -5.70
N ALA A 377 -16.23 -14.36 -5.85
CA ALA A 377 -16.78 -13.63 -4.70
C ALA A 377 -17.61 -14.55 -3.81
N ALA A 378 -18.45 -15.41 -4.40
CA ALA A 378 -19.26 -16.37 -3.66
C ALA A 378 -18.40 -17.38 -2.88
N ALA A 379 -17.32 -17.89 -3.48
CA ALA A 379 -16.39 -18.80 -2.82
C ALA A 379 -15.67 -18.15 -1.63
N ILE A 380 -15.23 -16.90 -1.80
CA ILE A 380 -14.60 -16.11 -0.74
C ILE A 380 -15.58 -15.86 0.42
N VAL A 381 -16.78 -15.37 0.11
CA VAL A 381 -17.81 -15.07 1.13
C VAL A 381 -18.28 -16.33 1.85
N ALA A 382 -18.35 -17.48 1.16
CA ALA A 382 -18.70 -18.77 1.75
C ALA A 382 -17.58 -19.38 2.61
N GLY A 383 -16.36 -18.87 2.54
CA GLY A 383 -15.22 -19.39 3.30
C GLY A 383 -14.64 -20.69 2.75
N ARG A 384 -14.66 -20.88 1.43
CA ARG A 384 -14.19 -22.10 0.75
C ARG A 384 -12.85 -21.87 0.05
N PRO A 385 -11.70 -22.10 0.71
CA PRO A 385 -10.39 -21.65 0.21
C PRO A 385 -9.92 -22.35 -1.07
N GLN A 386 -10.12 -23.67 -1.19
CA GLN A 386 -9.71 -24.41 -2.39
C GLN A 386 -10.50 -23.96 -3.62
N GLU A 387 -11.82 -23.82 -3.48
CA GLU A 387 -12.67 -23.37 -4.59
C GLU A 387 -12.35 -21.92 -4.98
N ALA A 388 -12.12 -21.03 -4.01
CA ALA A 388 -11.70 -19.66 -4.29
C ALA A 388 -10.38 -19.60 -5.08
N ALA A 389 -9.40 -20.45 -4.74
CA ALA A 389 -8.14 -20.54 -5.47
C ALA A 389 -8.33 -21.06 -6.90
N GLU A 390 -9.17 -22.08 -7.09
CA GLU A 390 -9.47 -22.66 -8.40
C GLU A 390 -10.22 -21.69 -9.30
N THR A 391 -11.27 -21.04 -8.80
CA THR A 391 -12.02 -20.03 -9.57
C THR A 391 -11.15 -18.83 -9.91
N ALA A 392 -10.30 -18.36 -8.99
CA ALA A 392 -9.35 -17.29 -9.27
C ALA A 392 -8.34 -17.66 -10.36
N ARG A 393 -7.84 -18.91 -10.35
CA ARG A 393 -6.95 -19.40 -11.42
C ARG A 393 -7.67 -19.45 -12.76
N ALA A 394 -8.87 -20.02 -12.79
CA ALA A 394 -9.69 -20.13 -14.01
C ALA A 394 -10.07 -18.75 -14.60
N LEU A 395 -10.23 -17.74 -13.75
CA LEU A 395 -10.44 -16.36 -14.18
C LEU A 395 -9.19 -15.76 -14.83
N LEU A 396 -8.01 -15.89 -14.19
CA LEU A 396 -6.78 -15.20 -14.59
C LEU A 396 -6.01 -15.87 -15.73
N GLU A 397 -6.07 -17.21 -15.82
CA GLU A 397 -5.26 -18.00 -16.74
C GLU A 397 -5.50 -17.67 -18.22
N PRO A 398 -6.75 -17.56 -18.74
CA PRO A 398 -6.98 -17.32 -20.17
C PRO A 398 -6.36 -16.03 -20.69
N ALA A 399 -6.54 -14.90 -19.99
CA ALA A 399 -5.96 -13.62 -20.39
C ALA A 399 -4.44 -13.59 -20.18
N THR A 400 -3.94 -14.25 -19.14
CA THR A 400 -2.49 -14.38 -18.91
C THR A 400 -1.83 -15.14 -20.05
N THR A 401 -2.37 -16.30 -20.43
CA THR A 401 -1.86 -17.11 -21.54
C THR A 401 -1.92 -16.34 -22.86
N ALA A 402 -3.05 -15.70 -23.17
CA ALA A 402 -3.19 -14.90 -24.38
C ALA A 402 -2.18 -13.73 -24.44
N LEU A 403 -1.96 -13.04 -23.31
CA LEU A 403 -0.96 -11.97 -23.24
C LEU A 403 0.46 -12.50 -23.39
N ILE A 404 0.80 -13.62 -22.75
CA ILE A 404 2.13 -14.23 -22.88
C ILE A 404 2.40 -14.68 -24.32
N GLU A 405 1.39 -15.22 -25.01
CA GLU A 405 1.49 -15.59 -26.43
C GLU A 405 1.73 -14.37 -27.32
N VAL A 406 1.00 -13.27 -27.10
CA VAL A 406 1.20 -12.01 -27.83
C VAL A 406 2.60 -11.43 -27.57
N LEU A 407 3.08 -11.47 -26.32
CA LEU A 407 4.39 -10.94 -25.93
C LEU A 407 5.56 -11.86 -26.33
N GLY A 408 5.31 -13.16 -26.52
CA GLY A 408 6.30 -14.14 -26.99
C GLY A 408 6.42 -14.22 -28.52
N GLY A 409 5.72 -13.37 -29.25
CA GLY A 409 5.66 -13.35 -30.71
C GLY A 409 6.89 -12.78 -31.42
N HIS A 410 8.09 -12.89 -30.85
CA HIS A 410 9.42 -12.63 -31.44
C HIS A 410 10.43 -13.62 -30.84
#